data_AF-A0A511YGA9-F1
#
_entry.id   AF-A0A511YGA9-F1
#
_cell.length_a   1.000
_cell.length_b   1.000
_cell.length_c   1.000
_cell.angle_alpha   90.00
_cell.angle_beta   90.00
_cell.angle_gamma   90.00
#
_symmetry.space_group_name_H-M   'P 1'
#
loop_
_entity.id
_entity.type
_entity.pdbx_description
1 polymer ?
#
loop_
_entity_poly.entity_id
_entity_poly.type
_entity_poly.pdbx_seq_one_letter_code
_entity_poly.pdbx_strand_id
1 'polypeptide(L)'
;MIEKLKYALFSIPDYDIYRRYFQTNDSITIYRSNVIIKATNKEVSVYYDPDESLIAKDLKYISKENTIKSFEDIPSAMDYMNYLSLVTSDIRYTSYHYFLYRLKEIKLNYEYFSFGLAGSYPDYSEENLSIRCDVSELSINEKKVKYNFIVIFDKNYKCRLSFYPEKPVWNEGKNCPETEVDKVIDYILNLSVDNYEDIPLIES
;
A
#
# COMPACT_ATOMS: atom_id res chain seq x y z
N MET A 1 -24.90 -10.53 -8.59
CA MET A 1 -23.78 -10.00 -7.78
C MET A 1 -24.30 -9.19 -6.59
N ILE A 2 -25.12 -8.16 -6.82
CA ILE A 2 -25.70 -7.25 -5.80
C ILE A 2 -26.25 -7.97 -4.55
N GLU A 3 -27.19 -8.91 -4.68
CA GLU A 3 -27.79 -9.57 -3.51
C GLU A 3 -26.80 -10.41 -2.69
N LYS A 4 -25.85 -11.08 -3.36
CA LYS A 4 -24.78 -11.82 -2.69
C LYS A 4 -23.84 -10.87 -1.93
N LEU A 5 -23.53 -9.71 -2.51
CA LEU A 5 -22.72 -8.68 -1.85
C LEU A 5 -23.42 -8.12 -0.62
N LYS A 6 -24.73 -7.83 -0.71
CA LYS A 6 -25.54 -7.38 0.42
C LYS A 6 -25.50 -8.40 1.57
N TYR A 7 -25.67 -9.68 1.26
CA TYR A 7 -25.57 -10.73 2.28
C TYR A 7 -24.18 -10.72 2.96
N ALA A 8 -23.10 -10.63 2.18
CA ALA A 8 -21.74 -10.60 2.72
C ALA A 8 -21.48 -9.36 3.61
N LEU A 9 -21.87 -8.17 3.14
CA LEU A 9 -21.61 -6.92 3.85
C LEU A 9 -22.52 -6.72 5.06
N PHE A 10 -23.80 -7.06 4.95
CA PHE A 10 -24.74 -6.92 6.07
C PHE A 10 -24.55 -7.99 7.15
N SER A 11 -23.83 -9.08 6.85
CA SER A 11 -23.40 -10.02 7.88
C SER A 11 -22.26 -9.48 8.75
N ILE A 12 -21.59 -8.39 8.35
CA ILE A 12 -20.60 -7.73 9.19
C ILE A 12 -21.35 -6.93 10.27
N PRO A 13 -21.02 -7.11 11.57
CA PRO A 13 -21.64 -6.39 12.67
C PRO A 13 -21.09 -4.95 12.74
N ASP A 14 -21.32 -4.17 11.68
CA ASP A 14 -20.86 -2.81 11.50
C ASP A 14 -22.07 -1.93 11.13
N TYR A 15 -22.44 -1.07 12.07
CA TYR A 15 -23.66 -0.26 11.98
C TYR A 15 -23.59 0.79 10.88
N ASP A 16 -22.40 1.21 10.43
CA ASP A 16 -22.24 2.23 9.40
C ASP A 16 -22.65 1.73 8.01
N ILE A 17 -22.46 0.43 7.73
CA ILE A 17 -22.85 -0.21 6.47
C ILE A 17 -24.36 -0.06 6.22
N TYR A 18 -25.17 -0.12 7.27
CA TYR A 18 -26.63 -0.04 7.20
C TYR A 18 -27.16 1.37 6.95
N ARG A 19 -26.40 2.41 7.31
CA ARG A 19 -26.83 3.80 7.22
C ARG A 19 -26.40 4.49 5.94
N ARG A 20 -25.39 3.98 5.25
CA ARG A 20 -24.72 4.66 4.13
C ARG A 20 -24.69 3.77 2.89
N TYR A 21 -25.87 3.48 2.34
CA TYR A 21 -25.96 2.85 1.03
C TYR A 21 -27.02 3.50 0.14
N PHE A 22 -26.77 3.44 -1.16
CA PHE A 22 -27.70 3.85 -2.21
C PHE A 22 -27.88 2.69 -3.18
N GLN A 23 -29.13 2.37 -3.51
CA GLN A 23 -29.45 1.27 -4.43
C GLN A 23 -30.37 1.77 -5.56
N THR A 24 -30.03 1.37 -6.79
CA THR A 24 -30.90 1.42 -7.97
C THR A 24 -31.23 0.00 -8.41
N ASN A 25 -32.00 -0.16 -9.49
CA ASN A 25 -32.30 -1.49 -10.04
C ASN A 25 -31.04 -2.22 -10.54
N ASP A 26 -30.03 -1.47 -11.00
CA ASP A 26 -28.85 -2.03 -11.67
C ASP A 26 -27.57 -1.94 -10.83
N SER A 27 -27.61 -1.25 -9.68
CA SER A 27 -26.42 -1.03 -8.87
C SER A 27 -26.71 -0.80 -7.39
N ILE A 28 -25.71 -1.07 -6.57
CA ILE A 28 -25.67 -0.66 -5.16
C ILE A 28 -24.33 -0.01 -4.87
N THR A 29 -24.34 1.07 -4.08
CA THR A 29 -23.15 1.73 -3.55
C THR A 29 -23.23 1.73 -2.03
N ILE A 30 -22.17 1.30 -1.36
CA ILE A 30 -22.07 1.17 0.09
C ILE A 30 -20.78 1.88 0.54
N TYR A 31 -20.84 2.59 1.66
CA TYR A 31 -19.71 3.29 2.24
C TYR A 31 -19.34 2.65 3.59
N ARG A 32 -18.06 2.32 3.77
CA ARG A 32 -17.53 1.71 5.00
C ARG A 32 -16.11 2.20 5.26
N SER A 33 -15.83 2.79 6.42
CA SER A 33 -14.46 3.22 6.79
C SER A 33 -13.76 4.07 5.72
N ASN A 34 -14.47 5.03 5.10
CA ASN A 34 -14.02 5.80 3.94
C ASN A 34 -13.76 5.00 2.64
N VAL A 35 -14.07 3.71 2.61
CA VAL A 35 -14.05 2.88 1.41
C VAL A 35 -15.43 2.88 0.78
N ILE A 36 -15.46 2.97 -0.54
CA ILE A 36 -16.64 2.92 -1.39
C ILE A 36 -16.67 1.58 -2.09
N ILE A 37 -17.77 0.85 -1.93
CA ILE A 37 -18.04 -0.41 -2.57
C ILE A 37 -19.23 -0.21 -3.51
N LYS A 38 -18.99 -0.26 -4.81
CA LYS A 38 -20.01 -0.13 -5.85
C LYS A 38 -20.15 -1.44 -6.60
N ALA A 39 -21.33 -2.04 -6.60
CA ALA A 39 -21.59 -3.24 -7.37
C ALA A 39 -22.65 -3.03 -8.44
N THR A 40 -22.46 -3.70 -9.57
CA THR A 40 -23.47 -3.92 -10.60
C THR A 40 -23.89 -5.39 -10.59
N ASN A 41 -24.69 -5.83 -11.54
CA ASN A 41 -24.98 -7.25 -11.70
C ASN A 41 -23.77 -8.09 -12.15
N LYS A 42 -22.73 -7.46 -12.71
CA LYS A 42 -21.55 -8.14 -13.27
C LYS A 42 -20.36 -8.16 -12.31
N GLU A 43 -20.05 -7.03 -11.69
CA GLU A 43 -18.81 -6.84 -10.92
C GLU A 43 -19.02 -5.99 -9.67
N VAL A 44 -18.01 -5.99 -8.81
CA VAL A 44 -17.86 -5.14 -7.62
C VAL A 44 -16.61 -4.30 -7.77
N SER A 45 -16.75 -2.98 -7.74
CA SER A 45 -15.64 -2.03 -7.66
C SER A 45 -15.45 -1.55 -6.23
N VAL A 46 -14.21 -1.48 -5.78
CA VAL A 46 -13.83 -1.04 -4.44
C VAL A 46 -12.75 0.03 -4.57
N TYR A 47 -12.96 1.19 -3.93
CA TYR A 47 -12.07 2.36 -4.05
C TYR A 47 -12.26 3.34 -2.90
N TYR A 48 -11.38 4.32 -2.81
CA TYR A 48 -11.50 5.51 -1.96
C TYR A 48 -11.59 6.73 -2.88
N ASP A 49 -12.41 7.73 -2.53
CA ASP A 49 -12.57 8.94 -3.34
C ASP A 49 -12.83 10.15 -2.45
N PRO A 50 -11.88 11.07 -2.26
CA PRO A 50 -12.03 12.19 -1.33
C PRO A 50 -13.15 13.16 -1.73
N ASP A 51 -13.53 13.17 -3.01
CA ASP A 51 -14.57 14.06 -3.55
C ASP A 51 -16.00 13.55 -3.31
N GLU A 52 -16.15 12.30 -2.84
CA GLU A 52 -17.46 11.70 -2.56
C GLU A 52 -18.00 12.17 -1.20
N SER A 53 -19.19 12.76 -1.21
CA SER A 53 -19.81 13.47 -0.08
C SER A 53 -19.90 12.72 1.27
N LEU A 54 -19.75 11.40 1.28
CA LEU A 54 -19.80 10.56 2.49
C LEU A 54 -18.42 10.18 3.05
N ILE A 55 -17.35 10.63 2.40
CA ILE A 55 -15.96 10.46 2.84
C ILE A 55 -15.57 11.61 3.76
N ALA A 56 -15.10 11.28 4.97
CA ALA A 56 -14.87 12.27 6.03
C ALA A 56 -13.41 12.72 6.15
N LYS A 57 -12.50 12.02 5.47
CA LYS A 57 -11.06 12.18 5.63
C LYS A 57 -10.42 12.30 4.26
N ASP A 58 -9.80 13.45 4.00
CA ASP A 58 -8.86 13.60 2.90
C ASP A 58 -7.51 13.02 3.32
N LEU A 59 -6.92 12.19 2.46
CA LEU A 59 -5.72 11.42 2.73
C LEU A 59 -4.62 11.81 1.75
N LYS A 60 -3.48 12.26 2.28
CA LYS A 60 -2.28 12.47 1.47
C LYS A 60 -1.96 11.19 0.69
N TYR A 61 -1.71 11.34 -0.61
CA TYR A 61 -1.31 10.30 -1.57
C TYR A 61 -2.37 9.30 -2.04
N ILE A 62 -3.59 9.31 -1.52
CA ILE A 62 -4.62 8.34 -1.93
C ILE A 62 -5.70 9.05 -2.74
N SER A 63 -6.08 8.46 -3.86
CA SER A 63 -7.13 8.95 -4.74
C SER A 63 -7.96 7.79 -5.29
N LYS A 64 -9.05 8.11 -5.98
CA LYS A 64 -9.79 7.09 -6.74
C LYS A 64 -8.90 6.35 -7.73
N GLU A 65 -8.06 7.10 -8.44
CA GLU A 65 -7.21 6.57 -9.51
C GLU A 65 -6.26 5.48 -9.01
N ASN A 66 -5.63 5.67 -7.86
CA ASN A 66 -4.67 4.69 -7.35
C ASN A 66 -5.29 3.59 -6.48
N THR A 67 -6.56 3.73 -6.06
CA THR A 67 -7.24 2.73 -5.23
C THR A 67 -8.24 1.85 -5.98
N ILE A 68 -8.77 2.28 -7.12
CA ILE A 68 -9.87 1.57 -7.76
C ILE A 68 -9.48 0.20 -8.30
N LYS A 69 -10.23 -0.83 -7.88
CA LYS A 69 -10.18 -2.17 -8.45
C LYS A 69 -11.58 -2.74 -8.63
N SER A 70 -11.79 -3.45 -9.73
CA SER A 70 -13.02 -4.21 -10.01
C SER A 70 -12.77 -5.72 -9.87
N PHE A 71 -13.78 -6.43 -9.38
CA PHE A 71 -13.74 -7.86 -9.10
C PHE A 71 -15.01 -8.53 -9.61
N GLU A 72 -14.85 -9.73 -10.18
CA GLU A 72 -15.96 -10.58 -10.62
C GLU A 72 -16.42 -11.56 -9.52
N ASP A 73 -15.74 -11.55 -8.36
CA ASP A 73 -16.08 -12.36 -7.21
C ASP A 73 -16.10 -11.54 -5.90
N ILE A 74 -16.96 -11.96 -4.97
CA ILE A 74 -17.18 -11.26 -3.71
C ILE A 74 -16.02 -11.44 -2.73
N PRO A 75 -15.48 -12.66 -2.51
CA PRO A 75 -14.37 -12.84 -1.57
C PRO A 75 -13.19 -11.91 -1.85
N SER A 76 -12.74 -11.83 -3.10
CA SER A 76 -11.62 -10.94 -3.48
C SER A 76 -11.96 -9.46 -3.27
N ALA A 77 -13.19 -9.04 -3.58
CA ALA A 77 -13.65 -7.68 -3.32
C ALA A 77 -13.65 -7.36 -1.81
N MET A 78 -14.06 -8.32 -0.97
CA MET A 78 -14.08 -8.16 0.49
C MET A 78 -12.67 -8.10 1.07
N ASP A 79 -11.75 -8.95 0.61
CA ASP A 79 -10.35 -8.92 1.03
C ASP A 79 -9.71 -7.58 0.68
N TYR A 80 -9.95 -7.07 -0.54
CA TYR A 80 -9.44 -5.78 -0.94
C TYR A 80 -10.11 -4.62 -0.20
N MET A 81 -11.41 -4.69 0.08
CA MET A 81 -12.11 -3.70 0.92
C MET A 81 -11.52 -3.65 2.33
N ASN A 82 -11.22 -4.80 2.94
CA ASN A 82 -10.61 -4.85 4.27
C ASN A 82 -9.20 -4.25 4.25
N TYR A 83 -8.39 -4.59 3.24
CA TYR A 83 -7.10 -3.95 3.02
C TYR A 83 -7.24 -2.42 2.87
N LEU A 84 -8.15 -1.95 2.01
CA LEU A 84 -8.33 -0.52 1.76
C LEU A 84 -8.90 0.22 3.00
N SER A 85 -9.62 -0.49 3.86
CA SER A 85 -10.05 0.04 5.16
C SER A 85 -8.86 0.32 6.07
N LEU A 86 -7.80 -0.52 6.04
CA LEU A 86 -6.53 -0.26 6.73
C LEU A 86 -5.79 0.93 6.11
N VAL A 87 -5.73 0.99 4.77
CA VAL A 87 -5.10 2.09 4.02
C VAL A 87 -5.71 3.44 4.37
N THR A 88 -7.02 3.49 4.62
CA THR A 88 -7.73 4.73 4.93
C THR A 88 -7.72 5.10 6.42
N SER A 89 -7.55 4.12 7.31
CA SER A 89 -7.46 4.35 8.76
C SER A 89 -6.04 4.68 9.23
N ASP A 90 -5.01 4.08 8.62
CA ASP A 90 -3.63 4.12 9.10
C ASP A 90 -2.65 4.67 8.05
N ILE A 91 -1.96 5.76 8.43
CA ILE A 91 -0.99 6.51 7.62
C ILE A 91 0.14 5.62 7.08
N ARG A 92 0.53 4.59 7.83
CA ARG A 92 1.57 3.64 7.39
C ARG A 92 1.09 2.87 6.17
N TYR A 93 -0.13 2.35 6.22
CA TYR A 93 -0.76 1.65 5.10
C TYR A 93 -1.08 2.59 3.94
N THR A 94 -1.45 3.84 4.22
CA THR A 94 -1.57 4.91 3.22
C THR A 94 -0.26 5.07 2.43
N SER A 95 0.85 5.28 3.13
CA SER A 95 2.17 5.49 2.52
C SER A 95 2.65 4.26 1.75
N TYR A 96 2.46 3.06 2.32
CA TYR A 96 2.78 1.80 1.68
C TYR A 96 1.96 1.56 0.40
N HIS A 97 0.64 1.81 0.43
CA HIS A 97 -0.21 1.67 -0.75
C HIS A 97 0.25 2.58 -1.89
N TYR A 98 0.56 3.83 -1.57
CA TYR A 98 1.07 4.77 -2.55
C TYR A 98 2.42 4.33 -3.12
N PHE A 99 3.34 3.84 -2.28
CA PHE A 99 4.60 3.28 -2.73
C PHE A 99 4.40 2.13 -3.73
N LEU A 100 3.50 1.18 -3.45
CA LEU A 100 3.16 0.10 -4.39
C LEU A 100 2.62 0.61 -5.72
N TYR A 101 1.75 1.62 -5.68
CA TYR A 101 1.22 2.25 -6.88
C TYR A 101 2.35 2.85 -7.73
N ARG A 102 3.25 3.63 -7.12
CA ARG A 102 4.40 4.23 -7.81
C ARG A 102 5.34 3.17 -8.39
N LEU A 103 5.62 2.09 -7.66
CA LEU A 103 6.44 0.97 -8.16
C LEU A 103 5.86 0.33 -9.43
N LYS A 104 4.53 0.23 -9.52
CA LYS A 104 3.85 -0.29 -10.70
C LYS A 104 4.00 0.65 -11.90
N GLU A 105 3.90 1.96 -11.70
CA GLU A 105 4.07 2.95 -12.78
C GLU A 105 5.44 2.84 -13.45
N ILE A 106 6.47 2.60 -12.64
CA ILE A 106 7.86 2.51 -13.10
C ILE A 106 8.27 1.12 -13.58
N LYS A 107 7.36 0.14 -13.52
CA LYS A 107 7.57 -1.25 -13.95
C LYS A 107 8.81 -1.89 -13.30
N LEU A 108 9.00 -1.67 -12.01
CA LEU A 108 10.05 -2.34 -11.23
C LEU A 108 9.82 -3.86 -11.27
N ASN A 109 10.80 -4.63 -11.75
CA ASN A 109 10.75 -6.09 -11.72
C ASN A 109 11.47 -6.60 -10.46
N TYR A 110 10.83 -7.53 -9.77
CA TYR A 110 11.34 -8.19 -8.56
C TYR A 110 10.88 -9.65 -8.54
N GLU A 111 11.70 -10.56 -8.02
CA GLU A 111 11.29 -11.96 -7.78
C GLU A 111 10.80 -12.16 -6.33
N TYR A 112 11.25 -11.32 -5.40
CA TYR A 112 10.83 -11.36 -4.00
C TYR A 112 10.28 -10.02 -3.50
N PHE A 113 9.10 -10.08 -2.88
CA PHE A 113 8.44 -8.93 -2.26
C PHE A 113 7.70 -9.40 -1.01
N SER A 114 7.99 -8.79 0.14
CA SER A 114 7.25 -9.05 1.38
C SER A 114 6.95 -7.76 2.13
N PHE A 115 5.88 -7.79 2.92
CA PHE A 115 5.52 -6.68 3.79
C PHE A 115 4.95 -7.19 5.11
N GLY A 116 5.13 -6.42 6.17
CA GLY A 116 4.56 -6.74 7.48
C GLY A 116 4.74 -5.60 8.47
N LEU A 117 4.00 -5.67 9.58
CA LEU A 117 4.27 -4.80 10.72
C LEU A 117 5.54 -5.28 11.42
N ALA A 118 6.47 -4.35 11.64
CA ALA A 118 7.71 -4.58 12.34
C ALA A 118 7.84 -3.57 13.49
N GLY A 119 8.14 -4.08 14.68
CA GLY A 119 8.52 -3.27 15.85
C GLY A 119 10.01 -3.42 16.13
N SER A 120 10.56 -2.47 16.89
CA SER A 120 11.95 -2.53 17.34
C SER A 120 11.99 -2.68 18.86
N TYR A 121 12.74 -3.68 19.35
CA TYR A 121 12.98 -3.83 20.78
C TYR A 121 13.57 -2.53 21.37
N PRO A 122 13.19 -2.11 22.59
CA PRO A 122 12.32 -2.81 23.54
C PRO A 122 10.81 -2.57 23.38
N ASP A 123 10.39 -1.68 22.48
CA ASP A 123 9.00 -1.20 22.43
C ASP A 123 8.26 -1.71 21.18
N TYR A 124 7.37 -2.67 21.42
CA TYR A 124 6.49 -3.26 20.41
C TYR A 124 5.05 -2.74 20.49
N SER A 125 4.83 -1.57 21.12
CA SER A 125 3.51 -0.93 21.11
C SER A 125 3.05 -0.64 19.68
N GLU A 126 1.74 -0.66 19.47
CA GLU A 126 1.13 -0.40 18.15
C GLU A 126 1.57 0.96 17.57
N GLU A 127 1.82 1.94 18.44
CA GLU A 127 2.31 3.26 18.09
C GLU A 127 3.76 3.28 17.55
N ASN A 128 4.54 2.24 17.83
CA ASN A 128 5.94 2.11 17.44
C ASN A 128 6.16 1.02 16.37
N LEU A 129 5.09 0.34 15.96
CA LEU A 129 5.12 -0.51 14.77
C LEU A 129 5.27 0.36 13.51
N SER A 130 6.06 -0.13 12.56
CA SER A 130 6.20 0.43 11.22
C SER A 130 5.84 -0.64 10.19
N ILE A 131 5.41 -0.24 9.00
CA ILE A 131 5.32 -1.21 7.90
C ILE A 131 6.71 -1.36 7.32
N ARG A 132 7.25 -2.57 7.39
CA ARG A 132 8.48 -2.95 6.72
C ARG A 132 8.12 -3.63 5.40
N CYS A 133 8.76 -3.18 4.33
CA CYS A 133 8.65 -3.76 3.00
C CYS A 133 10.05 -4.17 2.54
N ASP A 134 10.24 -5.45 2.28
CA ASP A 134 11.49 -6.01 1.76
C ASP A 134 11.30 -6.33 0.27
N VAL A 135 12.22 -5.85 -0.55
CA VAL A 135 12.25 -6.12 -2.00
C VAL A 135 13.60 -6.68 -2.35
N SER A 136 13.62 -7.83 -3.01
CA SER A 136 14.85 -8.53 -3.37
C SER A 136 14.79 -9.11 -4.78
N GLU A 137 15.96 -9.49 -5.30
CA GLU A 137 16.10 -10.09 -6.63
C GLU A 137 15.57 -9.15 -7.73
N LEU A 138 16.03 -7.90 -7.65
CA LEU A 138 15.61 -6.79 -8.48
C LEU A 138 16.22 -6.86 -9.88
N SER A 139 15.44 -6.50 -10.89
CA SER A 139 15.93 -6.31 -12.26
C SER A 139 15.51 -4.95 -12.82
N ILE A 140 16.50 -4.14 -13.21
CA ILE A 140 16.30 -2.82 -13.81
C ILE A 140 16.78 -2.91 -15.27
N ASN A 141 15.92 -2.54 -16.23
CA ASN A 141 16.21 -2.66 -17.66
C ASN A 141 16.73 -4.06 -18.06
N GLU A 142 16.08 -5.12 -17.56
CA GLU A 142 16.43 -6.53 -17.79
C GLU A 142 17.79 -6.97 -17.22
N LYS A 143 18.47 -6.13 -16.43
CA LYS A 143 19.70 -6.47 -15.72
C LYS A 143 19.43 -6.69 -14.25
N LYS A 144 19.87 -7.84 -13.73
CA LYS A 144 19.85 -8.16 -12.30
C LYS A 144 20.82 -7.25 -11.55
N VAL A 145 20.34 -6.54 -10.53
CA VAL A 145 21.18 -5.74 -9.63
C VAL A 145 21.68 -6.60 -8.48
N LYS A 146 22.86 -6.28 -7.92
CA LYS A 146 23.51 -7.06 -6.84
C LYS A 146 23.26 -6.49 -5.44
N TYR A 147 22.13 -5.83 -5.26
CA TYR A 147 21.66 -5.33 -3.99
C TYR A 147 20.15 -5.52 -3.87
N ASN A 148 19.68 -5.49 -2.64
CA ASN A 148 18.28 -5.50 -2.26
C ASN A 148 17.98 -4.24 -1.45
N PHE A 149 16.70 -3.94 -1.22
CA PHE A 149 16.34 -2.81 -0.36
C PHE A 149 15.16 -3.11 0.54
N ILE A 150 15.14 -2.39 1.65
CA ILE A 150 14.04 -2.33 2.61
C ILE A 150 13.52 -0.90 2.65
N VAL A 151 12.20 -0.75 2.65
CA VAL A 151 11.52 0.52 2.97
C VAL A 151 10.70 0.34 4.23
N ILE A 152 10.88 1.24 5.19
CA ILE A 152 10.12 1.27 6.45
C ILE A 152 9.24 2.51 6.43
N PHE A 153 7.92 2.33 6.56
CA PHE A 153 6.93 3.42 6.61
C PHE A 153 6.48 3.66 8.06
N ASP A 154 6.63 4.89 8.53
CA ASP A 154 6.27 5.30 9.88
C ASP A 154 4.90 6.00 9.94
N LYS A 155 4.50 6.41 11.14
CA LYS A 155 3.23 7.09 11.41
C LYS A 155 3.20 8.57 11.00
N ASN A 156 4.31 9.13 10.52
CA ASN A 156 4.49 10.55 10.20
C ASN A 156 4.59 10.83 8.69
N TYR A 157 4.12 9.92 7.83
CA TYR A 157 4.32 9.95 6.37
C TYR A 157 5.80 9.94 5.95
N LYS A 158 6.70 9.53 6.83
CA LYS A 158 8.10 9.35 6.52
C LYS A 158 8.39 7.90 6.21
N CYS A 159 9.40 7.71 5.39
CA CYS A 159 9.95 6.42 5.09
C CYS A 159 11.47 6.44 5.19
N ARG A 160 12.01 5.31 5.63
CA ARG A 160 13.45 5.04 5.67
C ARG A 160 13.76 3.95 4.66
N LEU A 161 14.66 4.25 3.74
CA LEU A 161 15.16 3.32 2.73
C LEU A 161 16.53 2.80 3.18
N SER A 162 16.73 1.50 3.11
CA SER A 162 18.00 0.84 3.43
C SER A 162 18.37 -0.15 2.35
N PHE A 163 19.61 -0.10 1.85
CA PHE A 163 20.14 -1.07 0.90
C PHE A 163 21.02 -2.10 1.59
N TYR A 164 21.08 -3.30 1.04
CA TYR A 164 21.99 -4.36 1.48
C TYR A 164 22.42 -5.24 0.31
N PRO A 165 23.64 -5.81 0.33
CA PRO A 165 24.11 -6.70 -0.74
C PRO A 165 23.31 -8.02 -0.81
N GLU A 166 23.28 -8.67 -1.99
CA GLU A 166 22.63 -9.99 -2.16
C GLU A 166 23.28 -11.12 -1.33
N LYS A 167 24.56 -10.96 -0.98
CA LYS A 167 25.32 -11.91 -0.15
C LYS A 167 25.58 -11.30 1.23
N PRO A 168 25.61 -12.12 2.30
CA PRO A 168 25.58 -11.59 3.65
C PRO A 168 26.89 -10.88 4.00
N VAL A 169 26.79 -9.57 4.22
CA VAL A 169 27.67 -8.85 5.15
C VAL A 169 26.76 -8.27 6.23
N TRP A 170 26.93 -8.78 7.45
CA TRP A 170 25.85 -8.88 8.44
C TRP A 170 25.51 -7.51 9.07
N ASN A 171 26.21 -6.45 8.66
CA ASN A 171 26.10 -5.07 9.15
C ASN A 171 26.34 -3.99 8.07
N GLU A 172 26.50 -4.34 6.80
CA GLU A 172 26.74 -3.33 5.75
C GLU A 172 25.39 -2.90 5.17
N GLY A 173 24.64 -2.09 5.92
CA GLY A 173 23.46 -1.41 5.42
C GLY A 173 23.77 0.04 5.06
N LYS A 174 23.41 0.47 3.84
CA LYS A 174 23.42 1.89 3.47
C LYS A 174 22.03 2.44 3.75
N ASN A 175 21.91 3.20 4.82
CA ASN A 175 20.66 3.84 5.21
C ASN A 175 20.56 5.19 4.51
N CYS A 176 19.40 5.49 3.92
CA CYS A 176 19.08 6.81 3.45
C CYS A 176 18.36 7.60 4.57
N PRO A 177 18.46 8.94 4.58
CA PRO A 177 17.70 9.80 5.46
C PRO A 177 16.19 9.53 5.38
N GLU A 178 15.50 9.80 6.49
CA GLU A 178 14.04 9.77 6.51
C GLU A 178 13.49 10.79 5.52
N THR A 179 12.62 10.32 4.64
CA THR A 179 12.11 11.13 3.54
C THR A 179 10.68 10.74 3.18
N GLU A 180 10.05 11.45 2.25
CA GLU A 180 8.70 11.11 1.76
C GLU A 180 8.76 10.03 0.66
N VAL A 181 7.64 9.32 0.44
CA VAL A 181 7.57 8.22 -0.54
C VAL A 181 8.08 8.64 -1.92
N ASP A 182 7.70 9.82 -2.41
CA ASP A 182 8.13 10.32 -3.72
C ASP A 182 9.65 10.43 -3.83
N LYS A 183 10.32 10.91 -2.78
CA LYS A 183 11.77 11.03 -2.76
C LYS A 183 12.47 9.66 -2.71
N VAL A 184 11.87 8.67 -2.05
CA VAL A 184 12.36 7.28 -2.10
C VAL A 184 12.24 6.73 -3.52
N ILE A 185 11.10 6.93 -4.17
CA ILE A 185 10.87 6.48 -5.55
C ILE A 185 11.86 7.17 -6.49
N ASP A 186 12.01 8.48 -6.41
CA ASP A 186 12.95 9.26 -7.22
C ASP A 186 14.39 8.79 -7.01
N TYR A 187 14.76 8.48 -5.76
CA TYR A 187 16.08 7.94 -5.48
C TYR A 187 16.30 6.57 -6.13
N ILE A 188 15.36 5.64 -5.98
CA ILE A 188 15.42 4.30 -6.61
C ILE A 188 15.52 4.42 -8.14
N LEU A 189 14.77 5.34 -8.75
CA LEU A 189 14.78 5.55 -10.20
C LEU A 189 16.09 6.13 -10.73
N ASN A 190 16.70 7.04 -9.97
CA ASN A 190 17.98 7.65 -10.33
C ASN A 190 19.18 6.79 -9.91
N LEU A 191 18.94 5.65 -9.26
CA LEU A 191 19.99 4.74 -8.82
C LEU A 191 20.51 3.92 -10.02
N SER A 192 21.46 4.50 -10.74
CA SER A 192 22.11 3.88 -11.90
C SER A 192 23.38 3.11 -11.52
N VAL A 193 23.26 2.19 -10.56
CA VAL A 193 24.39 1.35 -10.13
C VAL A 193 23.98 -0.12 -10.08
N ASP A 194 24.94 -1.00 -10.37
CA ASP A 194 24.71 -2.45 -10.38
C ASP A 194 25.10 -3.12 -9.04
N ASN A 195 26.04 -2.53 -8.29
CA ASN A 195 26.56 -3.12 -7.05
C ASN A 195 26.25 -2.22 -5.84
N TYR A 196 26.23 -2.85 -4.67
CA TYR A 196 25.93 -2.18 -3.40
C TYR A 196 26.97 -1.11 -3.03
N GLU A 197 28.25 -1.37 -3.32
CA GLU A 197 29.39 -0.50 -3.00
C GLU A 197 29.30 0.84 -3.74
N ASP A 198 28.71 0.82 -4.93
CA ASP A 198 28.57 1.97 -5.83
C ASP A 198 27.40 2.89 -5.42
N ILE A 199 26.47 2.42 -4.58
CA ILE A 199 25.36 3.24 -4.08
C ILE A 199 25.94 4.42 -3.31
N PRO A 200 25.62 5.68 -3.66
CA PRO A 200 26.14 6.83 -2.93
C PRO A 200 25.70 6.74 -1.46
N LEU A 201 26.63 6.97 -0.54
CA LEU A 201 26.31 7.12 0.86
C LEU A 201 25.46 8.39 0.98
N ILE A 202 24.18 8.22 1.28
CA ILE A 202 23.38 9.34 1.77
C ILE A 202 23.52 9.28 3.29
N GLU A 203 24.41 10.10 3.84
CA GLU A 203 24.59 10.18 5.29
C GLU A 203 23.27 10.59 5.96
N SER A 204 22.91 9.84 7.01
CA SER A 204 21.75 10.09 7.88
C SER A 204 21.95 11.28 8.80
#